data_AF-A0A1I4A4J2-F1
#
_entry.id   AF-A0A1I4A4J2-F1
#
_cell.length_a   1.000
_cell.length_b   1.000
_cell.length_c   1.000
_cell.angle_alpha   90.00
_cell.angle_beta   90.00
_cell.angle_gamma   90.00
#
_symmetry.space_group_name_H-M   'P 1'
#
loop_
_entity.id
_entity.type
_entity.pdbx_description
1 polymer ?
#
loop_
_entity_poly.entity_id
_entity_poly.type
_entity_poly.pdbx_seq_one_letter_code
_entity_poly.pdbx_strand_id
1 'polypeptide(L)'
;MDGSESLELGLRRSAEMAAMFMIGDGLLGLLQPRRHVALWRSNVPGVDLLVRPFAAHPHRRRAYGALQIVAGIALASASKPRNLP
;
A
#
# COMPACT_ATOMS: atom_id res chain seq x y z
N MET A 1 13.44 -24.26 -17.57
CA MET A 1 12.91 -22.96 -17.10
C MET A 1 14.07 -22.01 -17.10
N ASP A 2 13.97 -20.94 -17.89
CA ASP A 2 15.02 -19.94 -17.96
C ASP A 2 15.06 -19.13 -16.64
N GLY A 3 16.25 -18.69 -16.24
CA GLY A 3 16.42 -17.84 -15.05
C GLY A 3 15.68 -16.51 -15.17
N SER A 4 15.53 -16.01 -16.41
CA SER A 4 14.78 -14.80 -16.73
C SER A 4 13.27 -14.96 -16.48
N GLU A 5 12.68 -16.09 -16.87
CA GLU A 5 11.25 -16.41 -16.67
C GLU A 5 10.91 -16.51 -15.17
N SER A 6 11.80 -17.10 -14.38
CA SER A 6 11.61 -17.25 -12.93
C SER A 6 11.62 -15.89 -12.21
N LEU A 7 12.48 -14.96 -12.66
CA LEU A 7 12.50 -13.58 -12.16
C LEU A 7 11.24 -12.81 -12.58
N GLU A 8 10.78 -12.94 -13.82
CA GLU A 8 9.54 -12.28 -14.28
C GLU A 8 8.31 -12.76 -13.49
N LEU A 9 8.22 -14.08 -13.24
CA LEU A 9 7.18 -14.67 -12.39
C LEU A 9 7.24 -14.15 -10.95
N GLY A 10 8.45 -14.08 -10.37
CA GLY A 10 8.67 -13.52 -9.05
C GLY A 10 8.21 -12.07 -8.95
N LEU A 11 8.64 -11.22 -9.88
CA LEU A 11 8.27 -9.81 -9.94
C LEU A 11 6.76 -9.60 -10.06
N ARG A 12 6.07 -10.38 -10.90
CA ARG A 12 4.60 -10.30 -11.04
C ARG A 12 3.88 -10.64 -9.74
N ARG A 13 4.28 -11.73 -9.09
CA ARG A 13 3.69 -12.14 -7.80
C ARG A 13 3.97 -11.12 -6.71
N SER A 14 5.19 -10.59 -6.65
CA SER A 14 5.54 -9.52 -5.71
C SER A 14 4.75 -8.23 -5.97
N ALA A 15 4.51 -7.88 -7.23
CA ALA A 15 3.68 -6.72 -7.59
C ALA A 15 2.22 -6.91 -7.16
N GLU A 16 1.67 -8.10 -7.32
CA GLU A 16 0.31 -8.42 -6.86
C GLU A 16 0.19 -8.41 -5.33
N MET A 17 1.18 -8.96 -4.63
CA MET A 17 1.29 -8.87 -3.17
C MET A 17 1.39 -7.41 -2.69
N ALA A 18 2.20 -6.60 -3.37
CA ALA A 18 2.33 -5.17 -3.06
C ALA A 18 1.00 -4.43 -3.30
N ALA A 19 0.29 -4.74 -4.39
CA ALA A 19 -1.02 -4.17 -4.69
C ALA A 19 -2.05 -4.48 -3.58
N MET A 20 -2.13 -5.75 -3.15
CA MET A 20 -2.99 -6.15 -2.03
C MET A 20 -2.63 -5.41 -0.74
N PHE A 21 -1.33 -5.27 -0.45
CA PHE A 21 -0.86 -4.55 0.73
C PHE A 21 -1.22 -3.06 0.69
N MET A 22 -1.07 -2.42 -0.46
CA MET A 22 -1.45 -1.01 -0.67
C MET A 22 -2.95 -0.79 -0.50
N ILE A 23 -3.78 -1.70 -1.00
CA ILE A 23 -5.25 -1.64 -0.83
C ILE A 23 -5.61 -1.79 0.66
N GLY A 24 -5.00 -2.77 1.34
CA GLY A 24 -5.21 -3.00 2.77
C GLY A 24 -4.80 -1.80 3.64
N ASP A 25 -3.60 -1.25 3.41
CA ASP A 25 -3.10 -0.06 4.13
C ASP A 25 -3.97 1.17 3.85
N GLY A 26 -4.39 1.36 2.60
CA GLY A 26 -5.26 2.47 2.23
C GLY A 26 -6.65 2.38 2.86
N LEU A 27 -7.21 1.16 2.96
CA LEU A 27 -8.48 0.92 3.64
C LEU A 27 -8.38 1.18 5.15
N LEU A 28 -7.29 0.76 5.80
CA LEU A 28 -7.01 1.08 7.20
C LEU A 28 -6.83 2.58 7.43
N GLY A 29 -6.15 3.27 6.51
CA GLY A 29 -5.99 4.73 6.51
C GLY A 29 -7.30 5.50 6.32
N LEU A 30 -8.26 4.93 5.59
CA LEU A 30 -9.60 5.50 5.37
C LEU A 30 -10.56 5.27 6.54
N LEU A 31 -10.70 4.01 6.96
CA LEU A 31 -11.68 3.60 7.97
C LEU A 31 -11.21 3.92 9.39
N GLN A 32 -9.91 3.79 9.66
CA GLN A 32 -9.35 3.91 10.99
C GLN A 32 -8.14 4.85 11.06
N PRO A 33 -8.20 6.06 10.50
CA PRO A 33 -7.06 6.97 10.40
C PRO A 33 -6.42 7.25 11.76
N ARG A 34 -7.22 7.44 12.81
CA ARG A 34 -6.73 7.76 14.16
C ARG A 34 -6.07 6.56 14.84
N ARG A 35 -6.68 5.37 14.76
CA ARG A 35 -6.15 4.14 15.37
C ARG A 35 -4.89 3.65 14.65
N HIS A 36 -4.91 3.71 13.32
CA HIS A 36 -3.77 3.35 12.49
C HIS A 36 -2.58 4.31 12.73
N VAL A 37 -2.80 5.63 12.70
CA VAL A 37 -1.76 6.61 13.07
C VAL A 37 -1.25 6.43 14.51
N ALA A 38 -2.14 6.12 15.46
CA ALA A 38 -1.76 5.88 16.85
C ALA A 38 -0.91 4.61 17.06
N LEU A 39 -1.13 3.56 16.26
CA LEU A 39 -0.30 2.34 16.31
C LEU A 39 1.11 2.57 15.75
N TRP A 40 1.26 3.48 14.78
CA TRP A 40 2.57 3.86 14.25
C TRP A 40 3.29 4.88 15.13
N ARG A 41 2.59 5.61 16.02
CA ARG A 41 3.23 6.41 17.06
C ARG A 41 3.98 5.50 18.03
N SER A 42 5.29 5.45 17.87
CA SER A 42 6.21 4.73 18.74
C SER A 42 7.41 5.64 19.01
N ASN A 43 8.14 5.40 20.11
CA ASN A 43 9.29 6.20 20.59
C ASN A 43 10.49 6.26 19.62
N VAL A 44 10.32 5.86 18.36
CA VAL A 44 11.33 5.97 17.32
C VAL A 44 11.13 7.32 16.60
N PRO A 45 12.05 8.28 16.78
CA PRO A 45 11.86 9.66 16.32
C PRO A 45 11.64 9.79 14.80
N GLY A 46 12.16 8.85 14.01
CA GLY A 46 11.94 8.82 12.55
C GLY A 46 10.48 8.55 12.16
N VAL A 47 9.76 7.72 12.93
CA VAL A 47 8.35 7.42 12.65
C VAL A 47 7.47 8.57 13.13
N ASP A 48 7.80 9.20 14.26
CA ASP A 48 7.04 10.34 14.80
C ASP A 48 7.12 11.59 13.89
N LEU A 49 8.25 11.79 13.20
CA LEU A 49 8.42 12.84 12.18
C LEU A 49 7.53 12.63 10.94
N LEU A 50 7.41 11.39 10.46
CA LEU A 50 6.52 11.07 9.34
C LEU A 50 5.04 11.17 9.71
N VAL A 51 4.71 10.86 10.97
CA VAL A 51 3.32 10.73 11.44
C VAL A 51 2.76 12.05 11.98
N ARG A 52 3.61 12.95 12.52
CA ARG A 52 3.23 14.30 12.99
C ARG A 52 2.33 15.11 12.04
N PRO A 53 2.62 15.22 10.73
CA PRO A 53 1.76 15.98 9.81
C PRO A 53 0.38 15.35 9.59
N PHE A 54 0.25 14.02 9.76
CA PHE A 54 -1.03 13.30 9.64
C PHE A 54 -1.81 13.25 10.95
N ALA A 55 -1.14 13.36 12.09
CA ALA A 55 -1.76 13.35 13.41
C ALA A 55 -2.67 14.56 13.67
N ALA A 56 -2.32 15.73 13.10
CA ALA A 56 -3.13 16.95 13.24
C ALA A 56 -4.35 16.97 12.30
N HIS A 57 -4.35 16.16 11.23
CA HIS A 57 -5.34 16.25 10.15
C HIS A 57 -5.76 14.85 9.66
N PRO A 58 -6.64 14.14 10.38
CA PRO A 58 -7.06 12.78 10.03
C PRO A 58 -7.71 12.66 8.64
N HIS A 59 -8.24 13.75 8.10
CA HIS A 59 -8.76 13.85 6.73
C HIS A 59 -7.64 13.75 5.66
N ARG A 60 -6.41 14.21 5.94
CA ARG A 60 -5.27 14.03 5.03
C ARG A 60 -4.83 12.57 4.94
N ARG A 61 -4.88 11.82 6.05
CA ARG A 61 -4.59 10.37 6.04
C ARG A 61 -5.67 9.58 5.31
N ARG A 62 -6.93 10.01 5.40
CA ARG A 62 -8.02 9.44 4.58
C ARG A 62 -7.79 9.67 3.09
N ALA A 63 -7.44 10.89 2.68
CA ALA A 63 -7.11 11.19 1.29
C ALA A 63 -5.91 10.38 0.78
N TYR A 64 -4.87 10.25 1.61
CA TYR A 64 -3.72 9.39 1.30
C TYR A 64 -4.13 7.93 1.15
N GLY A 65 -4.98 7.42 2.05
CA GLY A 65 -5.50 6.05 1.95
C GLY A 65 -6.32 5.82 0.69
N ALA A 66 -7.14 6.80 0.27
CA ALA A 66 -7.85 6.74 -1.01
C ALA A 66 -6.89 6.69 -2.20
N LEU A 67 -5.85 7.53 -2.22
CA LEU A 67 -4.80 7.50 -3.24
C LEU A 67 -4.07 6.14 -3.28
N GLN A 68 -3.81 5.56 -2.11
CA GLN A 68 -3.12 4.28 -1.99
C GLN A 68 -3.98 3.11 -2.47
N ILE A 69 -5.29 3.14 -2.22
CA ILE A 69 -6.23 2.19 -2.83
C ILE A 69 -6.24 2.33 -4.35
N VAL A 70 -6.35 3.56 -4.87
CA VAL A 70 -6.36 3.79 -6.33
C VAL A 70 -5.06 3.30 -6.96
N ALA A 71 -3.91 3.57 -6.35
CA ALA A 71 -2.62 3.09 -6.81
C ALA A 71 -2.50 1.55 -6.73
N GLY A 72 -3.00 0.93 -5.67
CA GLY A 72 -3.03 -0.53 -5.53
C GLY A 72 -3.93 -1.20 -6.58
N ILE A 73 -5.11 -0.63 -6.86
CA ILE A 73 -6.01 -1.10 -7.92
C ILE A 73 -5.37 -0.93 -9.30
N ALA A 74 -4.71 0.20 -9.56
CA ALA A 74 -4.01 0.44 -10.82
C ALA A 74 -2.86 -0.56 -11.01
N LEU A 75 -2.09 -0.85 -9.95
CA LEU A 75 -1.01 -1.83 -9.97
C LEU A 75 -1.54 -3.26 -10.20
N ALA A 76 -2.62 -3.65 -9.51
CA ALA A 76 -3.27 -4.94 -9.73
C ALA A 76 -3.85 -5.07 -11.15
N SER A 77 -4.41 -3.99 -11.70
CA SER A 77 -4.96 -3.96 -13.06
C SER A 77 -3.87 -4.03 -14.12
N ALA A 78 -2.69 -3.45 -13.83
CA ALA A 78 -1.51 -3.56 -14.69
C ALA A 78 -0.89 -4.97 -14.65
N SER A 79 -1.07 -5.71 -13.56
CA SER A 79 -0.74 -7.14 -13.44
C SER A 79 -1.74 -7.99 -14.22
N LYS A 80 -1.81 -7.81 -15.54
CA LYS A 80 -2.67 -8.61 -16.43
C LYS A 80 -2.11 -10.04 -16.58
N PRO A 81 -2.91 -11.09 -16.38
CA PRO A 81 -2.49 -12.45 -16.70
C PRO A 81 -2.19 -12.51 -18.20
N ARG A 82 -0.99 -13.01 -18.57
CA ARG A 82 -0.56 -13.06 -19.98
C ARG A 82 -1.37 -14.07 -20.81
N ASN A 83 -2.16 -14.96 -20.17
CA ASN A 83 -2.96 -15.97 -20.85
C ASN A 83 -4.35 -16.10 -20.20
N LEU A 84 -5.38 -15.57 -20.85
CA LEU A 84 -6.71 -16.17 -20.81
C LEU A 84 -6.99 -16.66 -22.25
N PRO A 85 -7.43 -17.91 -22.44
CA PRO A 85 -7.67 -18.49 -23.76
C PRO A 85 -8.74 -17.72 -24.55
#